data_AF-A0A438INI1-F1
#
_entry.id   AF-A0A438INI1-F1
#
_cell.length_a   1.000
_cell.length_b   1.000
_cell.length_c   1.000
_cell.angle_alpha   90.00
_cell.angle_beta   90.00
_cell.angle_gamma   90.00
#
_symmetry.space_group_name_H-M   'P 1'
#
loop_
_entity.id
_entity.type
_entity.pdbx_description
1 polymer ?
#
loop_
_entity_poly.entity_id
_entity_poly.type
_entity_poly.pdbx_seq_one_letter_code
_entity_poly.pdbx_strand_id
1 'polypeptide(L)'
;MSSSQPPIPAPQDLQEDGLTQECRDLLSSLPTEEGWLFDVYQYQGFWFPSRQIQAVLASQQRFQAQDTDILLVTTPKSGTTWLKAMVFAFVNRVKFPDMQDHHPLLTSNPHELVPLL
;
A
#
# COMPACT_ATOMS: atom_id res chain seq x y z
N MET A 1 6.17 -41.01 -22.39
CA MET A 1 7.01 -39.82 -22.12
C MET A 1 6.05 -38.66 -21.88
N SER A 2 5.79 -38.32 -20.61
CA SER A 2 4.90 -37.21 -20.27
C SER A 2 5.67 -35.92 -20.52
N SER A 3 5.25 -35.14 -21.51
CA SER A 3 5.81 -33.82 -21.78
C SER A 3 5.44 -32.90 -20.62
N SER A 4 6.42 -32.55 -19.78
CA SER A 4 6.29 -31.50 -18.78
C SER A 4 6.08 -30.18 -19.50
N GLN A 5 4.85 -29.68 -19.44
CA GLN A 5 4.50 -28.36 -19.91
C GLN A 5 5.25 -27.32 -19.06
N PRO A 6 5.85 -26.27 -19.65
CA PRO A 6 6.48 -25.22 -18.87
C PRO A 6 5.44 -24.54 -17.95
N PRO A 7 5.84 -24.04 -16.76
CA PRO A 7 4.91 -23.37 -15.86
C PRO A 7 4.25 -22.21 -16.59
N ILE A 8 2.92 -22.10 -16.46
CA ILE A 8 2.18 -20.96 -16.98
C ILE A 8 2.76 -19.70 -16.30
N PRO A 9 3.23 -18.69 -17.05
CA PRO A 9 3.72 -17.46 -16.44
C PRO A 9 2.61 -16.86 -15.59
N ALA A 10 2.94 -16.50 -14.34
CA ALA A 10 2.01 -15.78 -13.49
C ALA A 10 1.52 -14.51 -14.23
N PRO A 11 0.23 -14.14 -14.15
CA PRO A 11 -0.30 -12.88 -14.66
C PRO A 11 0.68 -11.72 -14.44
N GLN A 12 0.80 -10.79 -15.38
CA GLN A 12 1.74 -9.65 -15.29
C GLN A 12 1.57 -8.85 -13.99
N ASP A 13 0.35 -8.79 -13.44
CA ASP A 13 0.07 -8.17 -12.15
C ASP A 13 0.70 -8.88 -10.94
N LEU A 14 1.09 -10.15 -11.11
CA LEU A 14 1.77 -10.99 -10.13
C LEU A 14 3.29 -11.05 -10.32
N GLN A 15 3.82 -10.49 -11.41
CA GLN A 15 5.26 -10.42 -11.63
C GLN A 15 5.87 -9.34 -10.73
N GLU A 16 6.98 -9.65 -10.06
CA GLU A 16 7.80 -8.71 -9.28
C GLU A 16 8.63 -7.76 -10.19
N ASP A 17 8.06 -7.42 -11.34
CA ASP A 17 8.61 -6.52 -12.35
C ASP A 17 8.37 -5.08 -11.89
N GLY A 18 9.14 -4.67 -10.89
CA GLY A 18 9.08 -3.32 -10.33
C GLY A 18 9.94 -3.10 -9.09
N LEU A 19 10.63 -4.12 -8.59
CA LEU A 19 11.48 -3.99 -7.41
C LEU A 19 12.82 -3.30 -7.74
N THR A 20 13.27 -2.40 -6.88
CA THR A 20 14.62 -1.81 -6.92
C THR A 20 15.66 -2.88 -6.59
N GLN A 21 16.90 -2.70 -7.05
CA GLN A 21 17.96 -3.64 -6.75
C GLN A 21 18.20 -3.77 -5.25
N GLU A 22 18.22 -2.64 -4.53
CA GLU A 22 18.35 -2.61 -3.06
C GLU A 22 17.25 -3.44 -2.37
N CYS A 23 16.01 -3.36 -2.84
CA CYS A 23 14.93 -4.17 -2.29
C CYS A 23 15.15 -5.67 -2.57
N ARG A 24 15.59 -6.04 -3.78
CA ARG A 24 15.88 -7.45 -4.12
C ARG A 24 17.01 -8.01 -3.26
N ASP A 25 18.07 -7.22 -3.08
CA ASP A 25 19.22 -7.60 -2.25
C ASP A 25 18.78 -7.83 -0.81
N LEU A 26 17.95 -6.95 -0.24
CA LEU A 26 17.37 -7.14 1.08
C LEU A 26 16.53 -8.42 1.16
N LEU A 27 15.56 -8.59 0.24
CA LEU A 27 14.65 -9.74 0.22
C LEU A 27 15.40 -11.07 0.18
N SER A 28 16.54 -11.13 -0.53
CA SER A 28 17.39 -12.33 -0.60
C SER A 28 17.97 -12.79 0.75
N SER A 29 18.01 -11.90 1.74
CA SER A 29 18.52 -12.18 3.10
C SER A 29 17.42 -12.46 4.12
N LEU A 30 16.14 -12.24 3.79
CA LEU A 30 15.03 -12.35 4.72
C LEU A 30 14.45 -13.78 4.72
N PRO A 31 13.95 -14.26 5.88
CA PRO A 31 13.09 -15.43 5.92
C PRO A 31 11.89 -15.23 4.99
N THR A 32 11.57 -16.26 4.19
CA THR A 32 10.51 -16.24 3.18
C THR A 32 9.60 -17.44 3.39
N GLU A 33 8.30 -17.23 3.25
CA GLU A 33 7.27 -18.26 3.33
C GLU A 33 6.28 -18.11 2.17
N GLU A 34 5.67 -19.22 1.75
CA GLU A 34 4.61 -19.21 0.74
C GLU A 34 3.35 -18.56 1.34
N GLY A 35 2.98 -17.38 0.83
CA GLY A 35 1.74 -16.72 1.23
C GLY A 35 0.54 -17.17 0.39
N TRP A 36 -0.64 -16.63 0.69
CA TRP A 36 -1.87 -17.04 -0.01
C TRP A 36 -1.86 -16.72 -1.51
N LEU A 37 -1.28 -15.57 -1.89
CA LEU A 37 -1.24 -15.10 -3.29
C LEU A 37 0.17 -14.75 -3.77
N PHE A 38 1.07 -14.44 -2.83
CA PHE A 38 2.46 -14.05 -3.08
C PHE A 38 3.31 -14.61 -1.95
N ASP A 39 4.60 -14.83 -2.24
CA ASP A 39 5.57 -15.06 -1.18
C ASP A 39 5.61 -13.87 -0.22
N VAL A 40 5.77 -14.17 1.06
CA VAL A 40 5.86 -13.19 2.12
C VAL A 40 7.21 -13.30 2.81
N TYR A 41 7.77 -12.15 3.16
CA TYR A 41 9.09 -12.01 3.74
C TYR A 41 8.99 -11.39 5.12
N GLN A 42 9.77 -11.90 6.06
CA GLN A 42 9.79 -11.39 7.43
C GLN A 42 10.69 -10.15 7.52
N TYR A 43 10.08 -8.97 7.72
CA TYR A 43 10.79 -7.71 7.88
C TYR A 43 10.33 -6.97 9.15
N GLN A 44 11.27 -6.59 10.01
CA GLN A 44 11.02 -5.91 11.29
C GLN A 44 9.93 -6.58 12.16
N GLY A 45 9.88 -7.92 12.16
CA GLY A 45 8.94 -8.70 12.98
C GLY A 45 7.56 -8.96 12.35
N PHE A 46 7.31 -8.49 11.13
CA PHE A 46 6.05 -8.72 10.41
C PHE A 46 6.29 -9.37 9.05
N TRP A 47 5.25 -10.01 8.51
CA TRP A 47 5.28 -10.68 7.21
C TRP A 47 4.63 -9.81 6.14
N PHE A 48 5.37 -9.53 5.06
CA PHE A 48 4.92 -8.65 3.99
C PHE A 48 5.23 -9.24 2.60
N PRO A 49 4.37 -9.03 1.61
CA PRO A 49 4.73 -9.20 0.21
C PRO A 49 5.88 -8.26 -0.17
N SER A 50 6.73 -8.68 -1.12
CA SER A 50 7.89 -7.92 -1.59
C SER A 50 7.59 -6.46 -1.95
N ARG A 51 6.50 -6.20 -2.68
CA ARG A 51 6.07 -4.83 -3.03
C ARG A 51 5.78 -3.95 -1.82
N GLN A 52 5.26 -4.51 -0.73
CA GLN A 52 5.02 -3.74 0.50
C GLN A 52 6.33 -3.44 1.22
N ILE A 53 7.31 -4.37 1.21
CA ILE A 53 8.64 -4.10 1.75
C ILE A 53 9.30 -2.95 1.00
N GLN A 54 9.25 -2.95 -0.34
CA GLN A 54 9.75 -1.84 -1.13
C GLN A 54 9.10 -0.50 -0.75
N ALA A 55 7.77 -0.48 -0.60
CA ALA A 55 7.06 0.72 -0.17
C ALA A 55 7.53 1.18 1.21
N VAL A 56 7.62 0.27 2.18
CA VAL A 56 8.12 0.56 3.54
C VAL A 56 9.54 1.13 3.51
N LEU A 57 10.46 0.56 2.73
CA LEU A 57 11.81 1.09 2.58
C LEU A 57 11.78 2.51 2.00
N ALA A 58 10.99 2.74 0.96
CA ALA A 58 10.85 4.05 0.35
C ALA A 58 10.28 5.08 1.33
N SER A 59 9.22 4.74 2.07
CA SER A 59 8.62 5.63 3.06
C SER A 59 9.60 5.92 4.21
N GLN A 60 10.31 4.91 4.73
CA GLN A 60 11.30 5.09 5.81
C GLN A 60 12.47 5.99 5.39
N GLN A 61 12.90 5.92 4.13
CA GLN A 61 14.03 6.72 3.62
C GLN A 61 13.64 8.15 3.22
N ARG A 62 12.39 8.36 2.75
CA ARG A 62 12.02 9.60 2.04
C ARG A 62 10.86 10.36 2.66
N PHE A 63 10.06 9.75 3.52
CA PHE A 63 8.96 10.46 4.17
C PHE A 63 9.53 11.47 5.18
N GLN A 64 9.17 12.74 5.01
CA GLN A 64 9.53 13.83 5.92
C GLN A 64 8.26 14.32 6.61
N ALA A 65 8.06 13.89 7.86
CA ALA A 65 6.91 14.27 8.64
C ALA A 65 6.91 15.78 8.95
N GLN A 66 5.73 16.38 8.92
CA GLN A 66 5.49 17.74 9.39
C GLN A 66 4.67 17.71 10.68
N ASP A 67 4.82 18.71 11.53
CA ASP A 67 4.06 18.82 12.80
C ASP A 67 2.54 18.89 12.59
N THR A 68 2.10 19.23 11.39
CA THR A 68 0.69 19.32 10.99
C THR A 68 0.13 18.04 10.37
N ASP A 69 0.97 17.02 10.15
CA ASP A 69 0.54 15.78 9.50
C ASP A 69 -0.37 14.95 10.41
N ILE A 70 -1.32 14.26 9.77
CA ILE A 70 -2.21 13.31 10.45
C ILE A 70 -2.01 11.95 9.80
N LEU A 71 -1.46 11.01 10.57
CA LEU A 71 -1.28 9.62 10.13
C LEU A 71 -2.46 8.75 10.55
N LEU A 72 -3.08 8.11 9.56
CA LEU A 72 -4.16 7.14 9.75
C LEU A 72 -3.59 5.73 9.72
N VAL A 73 -3.45 5.11 10.89
CA VAL A 73 -2.91 3.75 11.03
C VAL A 73 -4.05 2.74 11.12
N THR A 74 -4.12 1.83 10.15
CA THR A 74 -5.19 0.82 10.04
C THR A 74 -4.65 -0.51 9.56
N THR A 75 -5.31 -1.60 9.90
CA THR A 75 -5.04 -2.89 9.26
C THR A 75 -5.61 -2.90 7.84
N PRO A 76 -4.99 -3.64 6.89
CA PRO A 76 -5.52 -3.76 5.54
C PRO A 76 -6.97 -4.28 5.53
N LYS A 77 -7.79 -3.72 4.63
CA LYS A 77 -9.19 -4.11 4.40
C LYS A 77 -10.15 -3.91 5.58
N SER A 78 -9.78 -3.11 6.59
CA SER A 78 -10.65 -2.79 7.74
C SER A 78 -11.60 -1.60 7.53
N GLY A 79 -12.04 -1.34 6.28
CA GLY A 79 -12.95 -0.21 5.98
C GLY A 79 -12.28 1.17 5.87
N THR A 80 -11.05 1.23 5.35
CA THR A 80 -10.28 2.50 5.22
C THR A 80 -10.95 3.54 4.35
N THR A 81 -11.79 3.17 3.37
CA THR A 81 -12.52 4.13 2.53
C THR A 81 -13.42 5.05 3.36
N TRP A 82 -14.20 4.48 4.29
CA TRP A 82 -15.09 5.24 5.16
C TRP A 82 -14.28 6.10 6.14
N LEU A 83 -13.23 5.54 6.74
CA LEU A 83 -12.37 6.27 7.68
C LEU A 83 -11.67 7.46 7.01
N LYS A 84 -11.09 7.26 5.81
CA LYS A 84 -10.45 8.32 5.01
C LYS A 84 -11.45 9.43 4.68
N ALA A 85 -12.66 9.08 4.25
CA ALA A 85 -13.72 10.04 3.94
C ALA A 85 -14.10 10.89 5.17
N MET A 86 -14.35 10.25 6.31
CA MET A 86 -14.73 10.95 7.55
C MET A 86 -13.64 11.90 8.03
N VAL A 87 -12.38 11.46 8.09
CA VAL A 87 -11.28 12.31 8.55
C VAL A 87 -11.03 13.45 7.57
N PHE A 88 -11.07 13.20 6.27
CA PHE A 88 -10.93 14.24 5.25
C PHE A 88 -12.01 15.32 5.39
N ALA A 89 -13.29 14.91 5.51
CA ALA A 89 -14.41 15.82 5.70
C ALA A 89 -14.25 16.64 6.99
N PHE A 90 -13.84 16.00 8.09
CA PHE A 90 -13.65 16.67 9.37
C PHE A 90 -12.55 17.74 9.31
N VAL A 91 -11.37 17.40 8.77
CA VAL A 91 -10.23 18.32 8.67
C VAL A 91 -10.55 19.50 7.75
N ASN A 92 -11.27 19.24 6.65
CA ASN A 92 -11.57 20.26 5.63
C ASN A 92 -12.94 20.94 5.79
N ARG A 93 -13.68 20.71 6.88
CA ARG A 93 -15.05 21.23 7.09
C ARG A 93 -15.20 22.75 6.95
N VAL A 94 -14.14 23.52 7.20
CA VAL A 94 -14.15 24.98 7.03
C VAL A 94 -13.91 25.37 5.57
N LYS A 95 -13.10 24.59 4.86
CA LYS A 95 -12.76 24.81 3.45
C LYS A 95 -13.88 24.34 2.52
N PHE A 96 -14.56 23.26 2.88
CA PHE A 96 -15.71 22.69 2.19
C PHE A 96 -16.90 22.57 3.16
N PRO A 97 -17.56 23.71 3.50
CA PRO A 97 -18.63 23.73 4.49
C PRO A 97 -19.94 23.11 3.98
N ASP A 98 -20.17 23.15 2.67
CA ASP A 98 -21.32 22.52 2.05
C ASP A 98 -20.97 21.12 1.55
N MET A 99 -21.70 20.13 2.05
CA MET A 99 -21.54 18.72 1.68
C MET A 99 -22.36 18.35 0.43
N GLN A 100 -23.20 19.26 -0.07
CA GLN A 100 -24.16 18.96 -1.13
C GLN A 100 -23.62 19.32 -2.51
N ASP A 101 -22.99 20.49 -2.67
CA ASP A 101 -22.47 20.94 -3.94
C ASP A 101 -20.96 21.21 -3.84
N HIS A 102 -20.17 20.52 -4.67
CA HIS A 102 -18.71 20.67 -4.84
C HIS A 102 -17.79 20.08 -3.75
N HIS A 103 -18.28 19.27 -2.81
CA HIS A 103 -17.37 18.60 -1.86
C HIS A 103 -16.48 17.57 -2.58
N PRO A 104 -15.15 17.52 -2.36
CA PRO A 104 -14.25 16.60 -3.07
C PRO A 104 -14.63 15.11 -2.97
N LEU A 105 -15.26 14.70 -1.86
CA LEU A 105 -15.76 13.34 -1.67
C LEU A 105 -16.89 12.93 -2.63
N LEU A 106 -17.53 13.88 -3.31
CA LEU A 106 -18.56 13.61 -4.31
C LEU A 106 -17.96 13.34 -5.70
N THR A 107 -16.74 13.80 -5.96
CA THR A 107 -16.10 13.74 -7.28
C THR A 107 -14.84 12.87 -7.31
N SER A 108 -14.24 12.57 -6.16
CA SER A 108 -12.97 11.85 -6.03
C SER A 108 -13.08 10.69 -5.05
N ASN A 109 -12.31 9.63 -5.29
CA ASN A 109 -12.27 8.50 -4.38
C ASN A 109 -11.54 8.90 -3.07
N PRO A 110 -12.00 8.52 -1.87
CA PRO A 110 -11.29 8.83 -0.63
C PRO A 110 -9.82 8.37 -0.58
N HIS A 111 -9.46 7.33 -1.35
CA HIS A 111 -8.07 6.88 -1.48
C HIS A 111 -7.17 7.83 -2.29
N GLU A 112 -7.75 8.70 -3.12
CA GLU A 112 -7.04 9.77 -3.83
C GLU A 112 -6.84 10.99 -2.93
N LEU A 113 -7.83 11.27 -2.07
CA LEU A 113 -7.83 12.44 -1.18
C LEU A 113 -6.94 12.25 0.06
N VAL A 114 -6.74 11.01 0.48
CA VAL A 114 -5.88 10.65 1.60
C VAL A 114 -4.90 9.57 1.10
N PRO A 115 -3.67 9.95 0.70
CA PRO A 115 -2.74 9.01 0.08
C PRO A 115 -2.25 7.93 1.06
N LEU A 116 -1.80 6.80 0.51
CA LEU A 116 -1.01 5.80 1.23
C LEU A 116 0.47 6.12 0.97
N LEU A 117 1.29 6.06 2.01
CA LEU A 117 2.73 6.34 1.96
C LEU A 117 3.53 5.31 1.17
#